data_AF-A0A3N5FSN8-F1
#
_entry.id   AF-A0A3N5FSN8-F1
#
_cell.length_a   1.000
_cell.length_b   1.000
_cell.length_c   1.000
_cell.angle_alpha   90.00
_cell.angle_beta   90.00
_cell.angle_gamma   90.00
#
_symmetry.space_group_name_H-M   'P 1'
#
loop_
_entity.id
_entity.type
_entity.pdbx_description
1 polymer ?
#
loop_
_entity_poly.entity_id
_entity_poly.type
_entity_poly.pdbx_seq_one_letter_code
_entity_poly.pdbx_strand_id
1 'polypeptide(L)'
;MLHPRRTVSPPPHVIAALREIFGEHVEHIRVIERSAYARLHLGARATTRRNRILLRDSAETFWADPELILHEYFHVLRQWRPRR
;
A
#
# COMPACT_ATOMS: atom_id res chain seq x y z
N MET A 1 7.11 -15.15 17.43
CA MET A 1 6.12 -15.74 16.49
C MET A 1 5.99 -14.86 15.26
N LEU A 2 6.49 -15.30 14.11
CA LEU A 2 6.35 -14.60 12.83
C LEU A 2 4.92 -14.80 12.33
N HIS A 3 4.11 -13.75 12.35
CA HIS A 3 2.78 -13.81 11.76
C HIS A 3 2.92 -14.01 10.24
N PRO A 4 2.18 -14.94 9.61
CA PRO A 4 2.15 -15.03 8.16
C PRO A 4 1.73 -13.67 7.61
N ARG A 5 2.54 -13.12 6.69
CA ARG A 5 2.25 -11.83 6.05
C ARG A 5 0.99 -11.98 5.22
N ARG A 6 -0.14 -11.50 5.74
CA ARG A 6 -1.40 -11.52 5.01
C ARG A 6 -1.34 -10.43 3.95
N THR A 7 -1.26 -10.87 2.69
CA THR A 7 -1.49 -9.97 1.57
C THR A 7 -2.99 -9.74 1.46
N VAL A 8 -3.39 -8.49 1.34
CA VAL A 8 -4.78 -8.08 1.16
C VAL A 8 -4.94 -7.43 -0.22
N SER A 9 -6.02 -7.77 -0.89
CA SER A 9 -6.41 -7.09 -2.12
C SER A 9 -7.10 -5.77 -1.77
N PRO A 10 -6.90 -4.70 -2.55
CA PRO A 10 -7.63 -3.46 -2.35
C PRO A 10 -9.14 -3.68 -2.59
N PRO A 11 -10.04 -3.03 -1.83
CA PRO A 11 -11.48 -3.09 -2.10
C PRO A 11 -11.82 -2.60 -3.51
N PRO A 12 -12.88 -3.12 -4.17
CA PRO A 12 -13.22 -2.74 -5.55
C PRO A 12 -13.39 -1.23 -5.79
N HIS A 13 -13.99 -0.51 -4.83
CA HIS A 13 -14.18 0.95 -4.93
C HIS A 13 -12.85 1.71 -4.84
N VAL A 14 -11.91 1.24 -4.02
CA VAL A 14 -10.55 1.81 -3.95
C VAL A 14 -9.81 1.57 -5.26
N ILE A 15 -9.93 0.37 -5.85
CA ILE A 15 -9.35 0.06 -7.17
C ILE A 15 -9.90 1.03 -8.23
N ALA A 16 -11.22 1.22 -8.28
CA ALA A 16 -11.85 2.12 -9.24
C ALA A 16 -11.33 3.56 -9.10
N ALA A 17 -11.33 4.10 -7.88
CA ALA A 17 -10.85 5.45 -7.61
C ALA A 17 -9.36 5.63 -7.96
N LEU A 18 -8.51 4.67 -7.60
CA LEU A 18 -7.09 4.72 -7.90
C LEU A 18 -6.81 4.66 -9.40
N ARG A 19 -7.55 3.84 -10.15
CA ARG A 19 -7.45 3.78 -11.62
C ARG A 19 -7.84 5.11 -12.26
N GLU A 20 -8.92 5.73 -11.77
CA GLU A 20 -9.37 7.04 -12.27
C GLU A 20 -8.32 8.13 -12.00
N ILE A 21 -7.77 8.19 -10.78
CA ILE A 21 -6.81 9.22 -10.37
C ILE A 21 -5.46 9.05 -11.09
N PHE A 22 -4.95 7.82 -11.18
CA PHE A 22 -3.61 7.58 -11.73
C PHE A 22 -3.57 7.26 -13.23
N GLY A 23 -4.71 6.91 -13.83
CA GLY A 23 -4.82 6.53 -15.24
C GLY A 23 -4.14 5.20 -15.58
N GLU A 24 -3.87 4.34 -14.59
CA GLU A 24 -3.22 3.04 -14.79
C GLU A 24 -3.72 1.95 -13.82
N HIS A 25 -3.47 0.68 -14.17
CA HIS A 25 -3.85 -0.47 -13.36
C HIS A 25 -3.01 -0.59 -12.07
N VAL A 26 -3.68 -0.76 -10.93
CA VAL A 26 -3.02 -0.80 -9.61
C VAL A 26 -3.08 -2.15 -8.91
N GLU A 27 -3.79 -3.13 -9.48
CA GLU A 27 -4.03 -4.46 -8.87
C GLU A 27 -2.76 -5.28 -8.64
N HIS A 28 -1.70 -4.95 -9.38
CA HIS A 28 -0.40 -5.58 -9.27
C HIS A 28 0.36 -5.18 -7.99
N ILE A 29 -0.10 -4.14 -7.27
CA ILE A 29 0.49 -3.66 -6.03
C ILE A 29 -0.03 -4.50 -4.85
N ARG A 30 0.88 -5.17 -4.15
CA ARG A 30 0.53 -6.00 -2.98
C ARG A 30 0.54 -5.16 -1.70
N VAL A 31 -0.58 -5.11 -1.00
CA VAL A 31 -0.68 -4.52 0.33
C VAL A 31 -0.51 -5.62 1.38
N ILE A 32 0.43 -5.44 2.30
CA ILE A 32 0.79 -6.42 3.32
C ILE A 32 0.53 -5.80 4.69
N GLU A 33 -0.45 -6.32 5.42
CA GLU A 33 -0.78 -5.81 6.75
C GLU A 33 0.14 -6.37 7.85
N ARG A 34 0.18 -5.64 8.99
CA ARG A 34 0.91 -6.04 10.20
C ARG A 34 2.37 -6.44 9.94
N SER A 35 3.03 -5.70 9.05
CA SER A 35 4.39 -5.97 8.62
C SER A 35 5.40 -5.67 9.73
N ALA A 36 6.20 -6.67 10.10
CA ALA A 36 7.34 -6.48 11.00
C ALA A 36 8.32 -5.41 10.47
N TYR A 37 8.50 -5.33 9.15
CA TYR A 37 9.37 -4.33 8.53
C TYR A 37 8.86 -2.91 8.77
N ALA A 38 7.55 -2.68 8.60
CA ALA A 38 6.94 -1.37 8.84
C ALA A 38 7.01 -1.00 10.32
N ARG A 39 6.82 -1.96 11.24
CA ARG A 39 6.93 -1.75 12.70
C ARG A 39 8.33 -1.35 13.17
N LEU A 40 9.38 -1.75 12.45
CA LEU A 40 10.76 -1.34 12.75
C LEU A 40 11.04 0.11 12.35
N HIS A 41 10.23 0.72 11.49
CA HIS A 41 10.38 2.12 11.10
C HIS A 41 9.60 3.00 12.07
N LEU A 42 10.31 3.58 13.04
CA LEU A 42 9.71 4.46 14.04
C LEU A 42 8.99 5.64 13.36
N GLY A 43 7.74 5.88 13.75
CA GLY A 43 6.89 6.95 13.22
C GLY A 43 6.13 6.63 11.92
N ALA A 44 6.50 5.58 11.18
CA ALA A 44 5.84 5.25 9.92
C ALA A 44 4.55 4.44 10.13
N ARG A 45 3.44 4.85 9.49
CA ARG A 45 2.19 4.07 9.41
C ARG A 45 2.25 3.00 8.32
N ALA A 46 3.00 3.28 7.25
CA ALA A 46 3.31 2.35 6.20
C ALA A 46 4.70 2.62 5.61
N THR A 47 5.23 1.65 4.88
CA THR A 47 6.46 1.78 4.10
C THR A 47 6.23 1.18 2.72
N THR A 48 6.86 1.74 1.70
CA THR A 48 6.70 1.28 0.31
C THR A 48 7.96 0.64 -0.26
N ARG A 49 7.74 -0.23 -1.24
CA ARG A 49 8.74 -0.86 -2.09
C ARG A 49 8.17 -1.02 -3.50
N ARG A 50 8.99 -1.46 -4.45
CA ARG A 50 8.52 -1.82 -5.79
C ARG A 50 7.33 -2.81 -5.70
N ASN A 51 6.18 -2.37 -6.23
CA ASN A 51 4.90 -3.10 -6.24
C ASN A 51 4.39 -3.56 -4.87
N ARG A 52 4.81 -2.92 -3.76
CA ARG A 52 4.40 -3.33 -2.41
C ARG A 52 4.18 -2.14 -1.48
N ILE A 53 3.13 -2.24 -0.68
CA ILE A 53 2.86 -1.38 0.47
C ILE A 53 2.88 -2.28 1.70
N LEU A 54 3.67 -1.91 2.71
CA LEU A 54 3.81 -2.65 3.96
C LEU A 54 3.25 -1.80 5.09
N LEU A 55 2.12 -2.22 5.65
CA LEU A 55 1.43 -1.50 6.71
C LEU A 55 1.96 -1.92 8.07
N ARG A 56 2.06 -0.96 9.00
CA ARG A 56 2.35 -1.24 10.41
C ARG A 56 1.21 -2.00 11.09
N ASP A 57 -0.03 -1.62 10.75
CA ASP A 57 -1.28 -2.09 11.34
C ASP A 57 -2.16 -2.84 10.32
N SER A 58 -3.48 -2.89 10.53
CA SER A 58 -4.40 -3.63 9.65
C SER A 58 -4.65 -2.92 8.33
N ALA A 59 -5.03 -3.70 7.32
CA ALA A 59 -5.49 -3.15 6.04
C ALA A 59 -6.78 -2.34 6.17
N GLU A 60 -7.67 -2.73 7.08
CA GLU A 60 -8.92 -2.03 7.35
C GLU A 60 -8.70 -0.55 7.74
N THR A 61 -7.78 -0.31 8.68
CA THR A 61 -7.43 1.07 9.09
C THR A 61 -6.78 1.86 7.95
N PHE A 62 -6.03 1.18 7.08
CA PHE A 62 -5.46 1.83 5.89
C PHE A 62 -6.54 2.18 4.86
N TRP A 63 -7.50 1.30 4.60
CA TRP A 63 -8.59 1.55 3.64
C TRP A 63 -9.59 2.61 4.12
N ALA A 64 -9.63 2.90 5.41
CA ALA A 64 -10.43 3.99 5.99
C ALA A 64 -9.76 5.37 5.90
N ASP A 65 -8.54 5.47 5.35
CA ASP A 65 -7.77 6.72 5.27
C ASP A 65 -7.39 7.04 3.81
N PRO A 66 -8.25 7.80 3.08
CA PRO A 66 -8.02 8.11 1.67
C PRO A 66 -6.69 8.84 1.39
N GLU A 67 -6.26 9.71 2.30
CA GLU A 67 -5.01 10.47 2.14
C GLU A 67 -3.81 9.54 2.21
N LEU A 68 -3.78 8.65 3.21
CA LEU A 68 -2.71 7.66 3.32
C LEU A 68 -2.72 6.67 2.13
N ILE A 69 -3.89 6.26 1.65
CA ILE A 69 -3.99 5.42 0.44
C ILE A 69 -3.30 6.12 -0.74
N LEU A 70 -3.69 7.36 -1.05
CA LEU A 70 -3.14 8.09 -2.18
C LEU A 70 -1.63 8.29 -2.05
N HIS A 71 -1.17 8.67 -0.85
CA HIS A 71 0.25 8.84 -0.54
C HIS A 71 1.07 7.58 -0.84
N GLU A 72 0.66 6.43 -0.30
CA GLU A 72 1.43 5.19 -0.45
C GLU A 72 1.37 4.65 -1.89
N TYR A 73 0.22 4.74 -2.57
CA TYR A 73 0.12 4.35 -3.97
C TYR A 73 0.95 5.26 -4.89
N PHE A 74 0.99 6.55 -4.62
CA PHE A 74 1.86 7.49 -5.35
C PHE A 74 3.33 7.09 -5.22
N HIS A 75 3.81 6.78 -4.01
CA HIS A 75 5.17 6.29 -3.81
C HIS A 75 5.47 5.04 -4.63
N VAL A 76 4.56 4.06 -4.68
CA VAL A 76 4.78 2.85 -5.49
C VAL A 76 4.83 3.17 -6.98
N LEU A 77 3.87 3.95 -7.49
CA LEU A 77 3.70 4.20 -8.93
C LEU A 77 4.68 5.21 -9.51
N ARG A 78 5.08 6.22 -8.73
CA ARG A 78 5.86 7.37 -9.23
C ARG A 78 7.28 7.41 -8.70
N GLN A 79 7.55 6.88 -7.50
CA GLN A 79 8.91 6.83 -6.95
C GLN A 79 9.58 5.47 -7.19
N TRP A 80 8.89 4.36 -6.91
CA TRP A 80 9.47 3.00 -7.04
C TRP A 80 9.38 2.39 -8.43
N ARG A 81 8.64 3.01 -9.37
CA ARG A 81 8.75 2.75 -10.81
C ARG A 81 9.56 3.89 -11.45
N PRO A 82 10.90 3.80 -11.53
CA PRO A 82 11.67 4.72 -12.36
C PRO A 82 11.28 4.52 -13.83
N ARG A 83 11.28 5.63 -14.58
CA ARG A 83 10.91 5.75 -15.99
C ARG A 83 11.60 4.66 -16.84
N ARG A 84 10.87 4.10 -17.81
CA ARG A 84 11.51 3.63 -19.04
C ARG A 84 12.07 4.84 -19.78
#